data_AF-A0A7W8NSJ9-F1
#
_entry.id   AF-A0A7W8NSJ9-F1
#
_cell.length_a   1.000
_cell.length_b   1.000
_cell.length_c   1.000
_cell.angle_alpha   90.00
_cell.angle_beta   90.00
_cell.angle_gamma   90.00
#
_symmetry.space_group_name_H-M   'P 1'
#
loop_
_entity.id
_entity.type
_entity.pdbx_description
1 polymer ?
#
loop_
_entity_poly.entity_id
_entity_poly.type
_entity_poly.pdbx_seq_one_letter_code
_entity_poly.pdbx_strand_id
1 'polypeptide(L)'
;MNTRHLLIALALAATSGAVLAQNVSVQAQNVQGKTRAQVIEELKQARADGTLTVSDYDYPRLPAFVSTKTRAQVIEELKVANAQGLVTVGDADYPKLPAFVSTKSRAQVQAELVEYQKHPDPQGLYRGY
;
A
#
# COMPACT_ATOMS: atom_id res chain seq x y z
N MET A 1 -55.41 29.49 7.58
CA MET A 1 -55.81 28.74 8.78
C MET A 1 -54.56 28.16 9.42
N ASN A 2 -54.45 28.30 10.74
CA ASN A 2 -53.22 28.46 11.50
C ASN A 2 -52.57 27.13 11.93
N THR A 3 -51.25 26.98 11.77
CA THR A 3 -50.47 25.93 12.46
C THR A 3 -49.95 26.46 13.80
N ARG A 4 -50.61 26.03 14.87
CA ARG A 4 -50.09 26.14 16.23
C ARG A 4 -49.76 24.73 16.71
N HIS A 5 -48.59 24.59 17.32
CA HIS A 5 -48.29 23.87 18.57
C HIS A 5 -46.89 23.25 18.52
N LEU A 6 -45.96 24.11 18.93
CA LEU A 6 -44.66 23.77 19.50
C LEU A 6 -44.89 22.90 20.75
N LEU A 7 -44.23 21.74 20.82
CA LEU A 7 -44.02 21.01 22.08
C LEU A 7 -42.57 20.56 22.19
N ILE A 8 -41.88 21.22 23.11
CA ILE A 8 -40.59 20.89 23.71
C ILE A 8 -40.90 20.06 24.96
N ALA A 9 -40.28 18.89 25.11
CA ALA A 9 -40.08 18.18 26.37
C ALA A 9 -39.26 16.93 26.06
N LEU A 10 -38.33 16.44 26.87
CA LEU A 10 -37.72 16.88 28.13
C LEU A 10 -36.53 15.92 28.28
N ALA A 11 -35.33 16.45 28.52
CA ALA A 11 -34.15 15.63 28.76
C ALA A 11 -34.32 14.86 30.09
N LEU A 12 -34.09 13.54 30.05
CA LEU A 12 -33.83 12.75 31.25
C LEU A 12 -32.43 12.16 31.15
N ALA A 13 -31.51 12.76 31.89
CA ALA A 13 -30.21 12.20 32.18
C ALA A 13 -30.38 11.05 33.20
N ALA A 14 -29.87 9.87 32.87
CA ALA A 14 -29.53 8.84 33.84
C ALA A 14 -28.04 8.53 33.69
N THR A 15 -27.27 9.06 34.61
CA THR A 15 -25.86 8.76 34.82
C THR A 15 -25.67 7.35 35.37
N SER A 16 -24.48 6.82 35.11
CA SER A 16 -23.71 5.82 35.86
C SER A 16 -23.62 4.38 35.32
N GLY A 17 -22.38 3.94 35.15
CA GLY A 17 -21.99 2.56 35.47
C GLY A 17 -21.30 1.77 34.38
N ALA A 18 -20.01 1.51 34.60
CA ALA A 18 -19.18 0.44 34.03
C ALA A 18 -18.71 0.58 32.56
N VAL A 19 -17.52 1.18 32.43
CA VAL A 19 -16.56 0.82 31.38
C VAL A 19 -16.15 -0.64 31.63
N LEU A 20 -16.92 -1.59 31.10
CA LEU A 20 -16.40 -2.94 30.91
C LEU A 20 -15.55 -2.88 29.65
N ALA A 21 -14.24 -3.01 29.84
CA ALA A 21 -13.30 -3.37 28.79
C ALA A 21 -13.78 -4.70 28.19
N GLN A 22 -14.69 -4.60 27.22
CA GLN A 22 -15.02 -5.71 26.36
C GLN A 22 -13.79 -5.90 25.50
N ASN A 23 -13.06 -6.96 25.84
CA ASN A 23 -12.07 -7.56 24.97
C ASN A 23 -12.78 -7.80 23.64
N VAL A 24 -12.63 -6.87 22.69
CA VAL A 24 -13.05 -7.08 21.32
C VAL A 24 -12.10 -8.15 20.80
N SER A 25 -12.49 -9.40 20.98
CA SER A 25 -12.08 -10.45 20.07
C SER A 25 -12.47 -9.93 18.69
N VAL A 26 -11.49 -9.46 17.92
CA VAL A 26 -11.65 -9.25 16.49
C VAL A 26 -11.86 -10.66 15.93
N GLN A 27 -13.11 -11.12 16.01
CA GLN A 27 -13.60 -12.14 15.10
C GLN A 27 -13.33 -11.50 13.74
N ALA A 28 -12.37 -12.05 13.01
CA ALA A 28 -12.19 -11.73 11.61
C ALA A 28 -13.52 -12.08 10.95
N GLN A 29 -14.43 -11.10 10.88
CA GLN A 29 -15.55 -11.18 10.00
C GLN A 29 -14.90 -11.40 8.65
N ASN A 30 -15.17 -12.56 8.06
CA ASN A 30 -14.84 -12.82 6.67
C ASN A 30 -15.76 -11.88 5.89
N VAL A 31 -15.37 -10.60 5.82
CA VAL A 31 -16.02 -9.61 4.99
C VAL A 31 -15.65 -10.06 3.59
N GLN A 32 -16.56 -10.82 2.98
CA GLN A 32 -16.42 -11.27 1.61
C GLN A 32 -16.30 -10.00 0.76
N GLY A 33 -15.06 -9.70 0.36
CA GLY A 33 -14.76 -8.50 -0.41
C GLY A 33 -15.49 -8.51 -1.75
N LYS A 34 -15.61 -7.33 -2.38
CA LYS A 34 -16.19 -7.22 -3.72
C LYS A 34 -15.46 -8.17 -4.67
N THR A 35 -16.22 -8.90 -5.48
CA THR A 35 -15.64 -9.72 -6.55
C THR A 35 -15.01 -8.81 -7.60
N ARG A 36 -14.05 -9.34 -8.36
CA ARG A 36 -13.42 -8.60 -9.47
C ARG A 36 -14.45 -8.02 -10.44
N ALA A 37 -15.53 -8.77 -10.73
CA ALA A 37 -16.61 -8.31 -11.60
C ALA A 37 -17.35 -7.09 -11.01
N GLN A 38 -17.64 -7.11 -9.70
CA GLN A 38 -18.29 -6.00 -9.01
C GLN A 38 -17.42 -4.74 -9.01
N VAL A 39 -16.10 -4.88 -8.79
CA VAL A 39 -15.16 -3.75 -8.85
C VAL A 39 -15.10 -3.14 -10.26
N ILE A 40 -15.14 -3.98 -11.31
CA ILE A 40 -15.12 -3.49 -12.70
C ILE A 40 -16.38 -2.67 -13.03
N GLU A 41 -17.56 -3.14 -12.61
CA GLU A 41 -18.81 -2.41 -12.84
C GLU A 41 -18.86 -1.08 -12.09
N GLU A 42 -18.39 -1.05 -10.83
CA GLU A 42 -18.28 0.19 -10.06
C GLU A 42 -17.32 1.19 -10.70
N LEU A 43 -16.18 0.74 -11.25
CA LEU A 43 -15.26 1.62 -11.97
C LEU A 43 -15.87 2.17 -13.27
N LYS A 44 -16.73 1.41 -13.96
CA LYS A 44 -17.45 1.91 -15.14
C LYS A 44 -18.47 2.97 -14.75
N GLN A 45 -19.23 2.72 -13.68
CA GLN A 45 -20.20 3.67 -13.14
C GLN A 45 -19.50 4.96 -12.69
N ALA A 46 -18.42 4.86 -11.91
CA ALA A 46 -17.67 6.03 -11.46
C ALA A 46 -17.07 6.87 -12.62
N ARG A 47 -16.70 6.22 -13.74
CA ARG A 47 -16.33 6.95 -14.96
C ARG A 47 -17.52 7.61 -15.64
N ALA A 48 -18.66 6.94 -15.74
CA ALA A 48 -19.87 7.48 -16.36
C ALA A 48 -20.42 8.67 -15.56
N ASP A 49 -20.36 8.59 -14.23
CA ASP A 49 -20.83 9.60 -13.30
C ASP A 49 -19.84 10.77 -13.14
N GLY A 50 -18.64 10.67 -13.74
CA GLY A 50 -17.59 11.68 -13.64
C GLY A 50 -16.98 11.84 -12.25
N THR A 51 -17.25 10.91 -11.33
CA THR A 51 -16.69 10.90 -9.96
C THR A 51 -15.27 10.35 -9.91
N LEU A 52 -14.83 9.66 -10.97
CA LEU A 52 -13.46 9.22 -11.14
C LEU A 52 -12.67 10.23 -11.96
N THR A 53 -11.67 10.89 -11.36
CA THR A 53 -10.69 11.69 -12.08
C THR A 53 -9.86 10.79 -13.01
N VAL A 54 -10.04 10.91 -14.33
CA VAL A 54 -9.34 10.10 -15.35
C VAL A 54 -8.08 10.80 -15.91
N SER A 55 -7.81 12.04 -15.47
CA SER A 55 -6.73 12.87 -16.01
C SER A 55 -5.88 13.44 -14.88
N ASP A 56 -4.63 13.79 -15.18
CA ASP A 56 -3.74 14.53 -14.26
C ASP A 56 -4.22 15.97 -14.00
N TYR A 57 -5.49 16.30 -14.24
CA TYR A 57 -6.05 17.64 -14.09
C TYR A 57 -5.98 18.14 -12.64
N ASP A 58 -6.17 17.23 -11.67
CA ASP A 58 -6.10 17.54 -10.24
C ASP A 58 -4.66 17.52 -9.71
N TYR A 59 -3.70 17.09 -10.53
CA TYR A 59 -2.28 17.11 -10.16
C TYR A 59 -1.64 18.43 -10.63
N PRO A 60 -0.95 19.16 -9.73
CA PRO A 60 -0.25 20.37 -10.13
C PRO A 60 0.85 20.02 -11.16
N ARG A 61 0.86 20.70 -12.31
CA ARG A 61 1.99 20.62 -13.23
C ARG A 61 3.19 21.31 -12.60
N LEU A 62 4.20 20.54 -12.27
CA LEU A 62 5.48 21.09 -11.83
C LEU A 62 6.21 21.72 -13.01
N PRO A 63 6.89 22.85 -12.82
CA PRO A 63 7.73 23.44 -13.86
C PRO A 63 8.86 22.47 -14.24
N ALA A 64 9.31 22.54 -15.49
CA ALA A 64 10.47 21.78 -15.92
C ALA A 64 11.69 22.15 -15.08
N PHE A 65 12.43 21.14 -14.61
CA PHE A 65 13.70 21.38 -13.93
C PHE A 65 14.72 21.95 -14.92
N VAL A 66 15.38 23.04 -14.52
CA VAL A 66 16.50 23.63 -15.25
C VAL A 66 17.73 23.62 -14.34
N SER A 67 18.78 22.93 -14.78
CA SER A 67 20.05 22.91 -14.05
C SER A 67 20.69 24.30 -14.06
N THR A 68 21.20 24.73 -12.91
CA THR A 68 22.03 25.94 -12.77
C THR A 68 23.50 25.69 -13.12
N LYS A 69 23.92 24.42 -13.25
CA LYS A 69 25.30 24.01 -13.51
C LYS A 69 25.46 23.43 -14.91
N THR A 70 26.58 23.77 -15.53
CA THR A 70 27.06 23.15 -16.77
C THR A 70 27.64 21.76 -16.49
N ARG A 71 27.72 20.93 -17.53
CA ARG A 71 28.36 19.60 -17.44
C ARG A 71 29.81 19.68 -16.93
N ALA A 72 30.56 20.70 -17.36
CA ALA A 72 31.94 20.89 -16.94
C ALA A 72 32.05 21.18 -15.43
N GLN A 73 31.16 22.03 -14.90
CA GLN A 73 31.10 22.33 -13.46
C GLN A 73 30.76 21.09 -12.64
N VAL A 74 29.78 20.29 -13.09
CA VAL A 74 29.41 19.04 -12.40
C VAL A 74 30.57 18.04 -12.37
N ILE A 75 31.32 17.92 -13.48
CA ILE A 75 32.50 17.04 -13.53
C ILE A 75 33.57 17.51 -12.55
N GLU A 76 33.82 18.81 -12.46
CA GLU A 76 34.83 19.34 -11.57
C GLU A 76 34.47 19.14 -10.09
N GLU A 77 33.21 19.39 -9.72
CA GLU A 77 32.71 19.11 -8.37
C GLU A 77 32.80 17.62 -8.02
N LEU A 78 32.47 16.74 -8.97
CA LEU A 78 32.58 15.29 -8.76
C LEU A 78 34.04 14.87 -8.55
N LYS A 79 35.02 15.45 -9.25
CA LYS A 79 36.45 15.18 -8.99
C LYS A 79 36.85 15.61 -7.58
N VAL A 80 36.43 16.80 -7.16
CA VAL A 80 36.74 17.32 -5.81
C VAL A 80 36.11 16.42 -4.74
N ALA A 81 34.84 16.06 -4.89
CA ALA A 81 34.14 15.19 -3.95
C ALA A 81 34.77 13.79 -3.87
N ASN A 82 35.21 13.22 -5.00
CA ASN A 82 35.96 11.98 -5.03
C ASN A 82 37.31 12.11 -4.31
N ALA A 83 38.07 13.18 -4.56
CA ALA A 83 39.36 13.42 -3.90
C ALA A 83 39.22 13.60 -2.38
N GLN A 84 38.08 14.13 -1.93
CA GLN A 84 37.74 14.31 -0.52
C GLN A 84 37.13 13.04 0.11
N GLY A 85 36.87 11.98 -0.65
CA GLY A 85 36.22 10.78 -0.16
C GLY A 85 34.75 10.97 0.23
N LEU A 86 34.08 11.99 -0.30
CA LEU A 86 32.67 12.30 -0.02
C LEU A 86 31.69 11.48 -0.88
N VAL A 87 32.21 10.74 -1.86
CA VAL A 87 31.41 9.92 -2.76
C VAL A 87 31.68 8.46 -2.46
N THR A 88 30.64 7.74 -2.05
CA THR A 88 30.69 6.28 -2.00
C THR A 88 30.76 5.74 -3.42
N VAL A 89 31.81 4.97 -3.73
CA VAL A 89 32.00 4.35 -5.04
C VAL A 89 31.70 2.86 -4.94
N GLY A 90 30.81 2.38 -5.81
CA GLY A 90 30.41 0.97 -5.88
C GLY A 90 29.66 0.51 -4.62
N ASP A 91 29.92 -0.73 -4.21
CA ASP A 91 29.25 -1.38 -3.08
C ASP A 91 29.97 -1.16 -1.73
N ALA A 92 30.78 -0.10 -1.61
CA ALA A 92 31.64 0.12 -0.44
C ALA A 92 30.86 0.15 0.88
N ASP A 93 29.67 0.76 0.87
CA ASP A 93 28.78 0.83 2.04
C ASP A 93 27.64 -0.21 1.99
N TYR A 94 27.59 -1.02 0.93
CA TYR A 94 26.53 -2.01 0.79
C TYR A 94 26.86 -3.23 1.66
N PRO A 95 25.94 -3.65 2.55
CA PRO A 95 26.18 -4.81 3.39
C PRO A 95 26.35 -6.06 2.53
N LYS A 96 27.48 -6.77 2.71
CA LYS A 96 27.67 -8.09 2.13
C LYS A 96 26.82 -9.10 2.87
N LEU A 97 25.71 -9.49 2.26
CA LEU A 97 24.88 -10.57 2.79
C LEU A 97 25.62 -11.90 2.69
N PRO A 98 25.48 -12.80 3.67
CA PRO A 98 25.99 -14.16 3.53
C PRO A 98 25.35 -14.84 2.32
N ALA A 99 26.07 -15.77 1.71
CA ALA A 99 25.51 -16.57 0.63
C ALA A 99 24.22 -17.26 1.12
N PHE A 100 23.14 -17.10 0.34
CA PHE A 100 21.88 -17.78 0.64
C PHE A 100 22.11 -19.30 0.65
N VAL A 101 21.70 -19.95 1.74
CA VAL A 101 21.67 -21.40 1.86
C VAL A 101 20.21 -21.85 1.85
N SER A 102 19.84 -22.65 0.85
CA SER A 102 18.51 -23.25 0.79
C SER A 102 18.36 -24.30 1.89
N THR A 103 17.22 -24.28 2.59
CA THR A 103 16.83 -25.35 3.51
C THR A 103 16.32 -26.59 2.78
N LYS A 104 15.98 -26.47 1.49
CA LYS A 104 15.49 -27.56 0.63
C LYS A 104 16.54 -27.96 -0.41
N SER A 105 16.70 -29.27 -0.62
CA SER A 105 17.46 -29.81 -1.73
C SER A 105 16.69 -29.71 -3.05
N ARG A 106 17.40 -29.82 -4.18
CA ARG A 106 16.77 -29.83 -5.52
C ARG A 106 15.70 -30.92 -5.66
N ALA A 107 15.97 -32.11 -5.11
CA ALA A 107 15.02 -33.21 -5.16
C ALA A 107 13.73 -32.91 -4.37
N GLN A 108 13.84 -32.25 -3.20
CA GLN A 108 12.68 -31.84 -2.41
C GLN A 108 11.83 -30.80 -3.14
N VAL A 109 12.47 -29.81 -3.78
CA VAL A 109 11.74 -28.80 -4.58
C VAL A 109 11.04 -29.45 -5.77
N GLN A 110 11.68 -30.43 -6.43
CA GLN A 110 11.05 -31.16 -7.53
C GLN A 110 9.86 -31.99 -7.07
N ALA A 111 9.94 -32.64 -5.90
CA ALA A 111 8.83 -33.40 -5.34
C ALA A 111 7.63 -32.51 -5.01
N GLU A 112 7.87 -31.37 -4.37
CA GLU A 112 6.84 -30.37 -4.05
C GLU A 112 6.19 -29.80 -5.31
N LEU A 113 6.98 -29.56 -6.37
CA LEU A 113 6.46 -29.10 -7.66
C LEU A 113 5.54 -30.15 -8.31
N VAL A 114 5.92 -31.43 -8.27
CA VAL A 114 5.09 -32.54 -8.78
C VAL A 114 3.81 -32.69 -7.96
N GLU A 115 3.87 -32.50 -6.65
CA GLU A 115 2.71 -32.51 -5.76
C GLU A 115 1.76 -31.34 -6.07
N TYR A 116 2.29 -30.13 -6.20
CA TYR A 116 1.52 -28.95 -6.58
C TYR A 116 0.83 -29.13 -7.94
N GLN A 117 1.50 -29.74 -8.91
CA GLN A 117 0.91 -30.00 -10.23
C GLN A 117 -0.31 -30.94 -10.19
N LYS A 118 -0.39 -31.85 -9.21
CA LYS A 118 -1.55 -32.74 -9.03
C LYS A 118 -2.76 -32.00 -8.46
N HIS A 119 -2.51 -31.01 -7.60
CA HIS A 119 -3.53 -30.22 -6.94
C HIS A 119 -3.14 -28.74 -6.98
N PRO A 120 -3.24 -28.08 -8.15
CA PRO A 120 -2.88 -26.68 -8.27
C PRO A 120 -3.85 -25.85 -7.44
N ASP A 121 -3.35 -25.19 -6.41
CA ASP A 121 -4.14 -24.22 -5.65
C ASP A 121 -4.15 -22.88 -6.40
N PRO A 122 -5.27 -22.47 -7.02
CA PRO A 122 -5.34 -21.21 -7.75
C PRO A 122 -5.15 -19.97 -6.85
N GLN A 123 -5.14 -20.12 -5.52
CA GLN A 123 -4.89 -19.05 -4.56
C GLN A 123 -3.59 -19.25 -3.73
N GLY A 124 -2.89 -20.38 -3.90
CA GLY A 124 -1.87 -20.87 -2.96
C GLY A 124 -0.51 -20.18 -2.99
N LEU A 125 -0.26 -19.28 -3.94
CA LEU A 125 1.00 -18.53 -4.03
C LEU A 125 1.10 -17.38 -3.00
N TYR A 126 0.04 -17.10 -2.24
CA TYR A 126 0.01 -16.06 -1.20
C TYR A 126 -0.04 -16.66 0.21
N ARG A 127 0.91 -17.55 0.53
CA ARG A 127 1.33 -17.76 1.93
C ARG A 127 2.73 -17.20 2.04
N GLY A 128 2.81 -15.93 2.44
CA GLY A 128 4.07 -15.23 2.67
C GLY A 128 4.98 -15.99 3.63
N TYR A 129 6.28 -15.86 3.39
CA TYR A 129 7.34 -16.19 4.32
C TYR A 129 7.33 -15.24 5.52
#